data_AF-X8CTS3-F1
#
_entry.id   AF-X8CTS3-F1
#
_cell.length_a   1.000
_cell.length_b   1.000
_cell.length_c   1.000
_cell.angle_alpha   90.00
_cell.angle_beta   90.00
_cell.angle_gamma   90.00
#
_symmetry.space_group_name_H-M   'P 1'
#
loop_
_entity.id
_entity.type
_entity.pdbx_description
1 polymer ?
#
loop_
_entity_poly.entity_id
_entity_poly.type
_entity_poly.pdbx_seq_one_letter_code
_entity_poly.pdbx_strand_id
1 'polypeptide(L)'
;MFAQSLTMVVEGLGKTVEKFTTDVQLGTATRDIPYEGSPDMDMPGLKGVIKTGTVASQHHLWTAWVDGRPFITLHELYSFVEHDAIEPKPDWDPYYHYRVVIDGDPGTELILRGSQDARDHAKPGYIGYAWTAMEPVNAIPAICDGPPGFKSHADLGLMTVRGIVR
;
A
#
# COMPACT_ATOMS: atom_id res chain seq x y z
N MET A 1 1.41 8.53 7.59
CA MET A 1 1.99 8.87 6.28
C MET A 1 0.96 8.81 5.14
N PHE A 2 -0.35 8.70 5.42
CA PHE A 2 -1.38 8.49 4.37
C PHE A 2 -2.42 9.60 4.27
N ALA A 3 -2.27 10.68 5.06
CA ALA A 3 -3.17 11.82 5.01
C ALA A 3 -3.21 12.44 3.61
N GLN A 4 -2.08 12.47 2.89
CA GLN A 4 -1.99 12.99 1.52
C GLN A 4 -2.82 12.17 0.54
N SER A 5 -2.68 10.83 0.55
CA SER A 5 -3.43 9.95 -0.36
C SER A 5 -4.93 10.02 -0.10
N LEU A 6 -5.33 10.02 1.18
CA LEU A 6 -6.72 10.18 1.57
C LEU A 6 -7.28 11.54 1.16
N THR A 7 -6.52 12.62 1.36
CA THR A 7 -6.90 13.98 0.92
C THR A 7 -7.16 14.00 -0.58
N MET A 8 -6.23 13.46 -1.38
CA MET A 8 -6.34 13.43 -2.82
C MET A 8 -7.63 12.70 -3.30
N VAL A 9 -7.97 11.57 -2.69
CA VAL A 9 -9.21 10.85 -3.02
C VAL A 9 -10.46 11.63 -2.61
N VAL A 10 -10.46 12.19 -1.39
CA VAL A 10 -11.60 12.97 -0.87
C VAL A 10 -11.85 14.24 -1.69
N GLU A 11 -10.80 14.97 -2.03
CA GLU A 11 -10.88 16.17 -2.88
C GLU A 11 -11.30 15.81 -4.31
N GLY A 12 -10.82 14.69 -4.85
CA GLY A 12 -11.26 14.16 -6.14
C GLY A 12 -12.76 13.83 -6.20
N LEU A 13 -13.38 13.58 -5.04
CA LEU A 13 -14.82 13.37 -4.89
C LEU A 13 -15.59 14.68 -4.59
N GLY A 14 -14.94 15.84 -4.66
CA GLY A 14 -15.55 17.15 -4.42
C GLY A 14 -15.85 17.43 -2.94
N LYS A 15 -15.11 16.78 -2.03
CA LYS A 15 -15.23 16.94 -0.58
C LYS A 15 -13.94 17.49 0.03
N THR A 16 -14.01 17.91 1.28
CA THR A 16 -12.84 18.40 2.03
C THR A 16 -12.70 17.61 3.31
N VAL A 17 -11.47 17.18 3.62
CA VAL A 17 -11.18 16.49 4.87
C VAL A 17 -11.21 17.49 6.03
N GLU A 18 -11.98 17.20 7.07
CA GLU A 18 -12.06 18.02 8.28
C GLU A 18 -10.94 17.66 9.27
N LYS A 19 -10.68 16.36 9.42
CA LYS A 19 -9.66 15.81 10.31
C LYS A 19 -9.29 14.39 9.91
N PHE A 20 -8.18 13.92 10.47
CA PHE A 20 -7.77 12.53 10.45
C PHE A 20 -7.82 11.94 11.85
N THR A 21 -8.21 10.67 11.95
CA THR A 21 -7.99 9.85 13.14
C THR A 21 -7.18 8.63 12.75
N THR A 22 -6.39 8.13 13.69
CA THR A 22 -5.56 6.94 13.47
C THR A 22 -5.75 5.95 14.60
N ASP A 23 -5.69 4.66 14.27
CA ASP A 23 -5.62 3.57 15.23
C ASP A 23 -4.56 2.58 14.76
N VAL A 24 -3.86 1.93 15.69
CA VAL A 24 -2.79 0.99 15.33
C VAL A 24 -2.84 -0.25 16.21
N GLN A 25 -2.93 -1.39 15.55
CA GLN A 25 -2.72 -2.70 16.17
C GLN A 25 -1.35 -3.22 15.76
N LEU A 26 -0.54 -3.61 16.75
CA LEU A 26 0.76 -4.20 16.52
C LEU A 26 0.66 -5.72 16.59
N GLY A 27 1.35 -6.41 15.69
CA GLY A 27 1.60 -7.83 15.82
C GLY A 27 2.99 -8.10 16.36
N THR A 28 3.08 -9.09 17.23
CA THR A 28 4.30 -9.47 17.92
C THR A 28 4.75 -10.85 17.51
N ALA A 29 6.08 -11.03 17.45
CA ALA A 29 6.68 -12.30 17.13
C ALA A 29 6.42 -13.34 18.23
N THR A 30 5.88 -14.50 17.88
CA THR A 30 5.67 -15.64 18.80
C THR A 30 6.90 -16.52 18.93
N ARG A 31 7.89 -16.33 18.06
CA ARG A 31 9.23 -16.93 18.10
C ARG A 31 10.24 -15.96 17.45
N ASP A 32 11.53 -16.23 17.60
CA ASP A 32 12.57 -15.46 16.92
C ASP A 32 12.43 -15.59 15.39
N ILE A 33 12.37 -14.45 14.70
CA ILE A 33 12.27 -14.37 13.23
C ILE A 33 13.60 -13.87 12.68
N PRO A 34 14.44 -14.73 12.10
CA PRO A 34 15.67 -14.30 11.45
C PRO A 34 15.35 -13.57 10.14
N TYR A 35 16.14 -12.56 9.78
CA TYR A 35 16.08 -11.92 8.48
C TYR A 35 17.48 -11.73 7.89
N GLU A 36 17.54 -11.74 6.56
CA GLU A 36 18.76 -11.45 5.79
C GLU A 36 18.40 -10.67 4.52
N GLY A 37 19.10 -9.56 4.27
CA GLY A 37 18.96 -8.79 3.03
C GLY A 37 19.48 -9.57 1.82
N SER A 38 18.68 -9.62 0.74
CA SER A 38 19.08 -10.29 -0.51
C SER A 38 20.17 -9.49 -1.27
N PRO A 39 20.91 -10.14 -2.18
CA PRO A 39 22.02 -9.49 -2.92
C PRO A 39 21.64 -8.26 -3.73
N ASP A 40 20.36 -8.13 -4.08
CA ASP A 40 19.79 -7.07 -4.91
C ASP A 40 19.10 -5.95 -4.11
N MET A 41 19.15 -5.99 -2.78
CA MET A 41 18.63 -4.93 -1.90
C MET A 41 19.72 -3.90 -1.58
N ASP A 42 19.34 -2.72 -1.11
CA ASP A 42 20.28 -1.64 -0.76
C ASP A 42 21.29 -2.03 0.34
N MET A 43 20.93 -3.03 1.18
CA MET A 43 21.78 -3.55 2.26
C MET A 43 21.97 -5.07 2.15
N PRO A 44 22.77 -5.55 1.18
CA PRO A 44 23.01 -6.98 0.98
C PRO A 44 23.65 -7.64 2.20
N GLY A 45 23.13 -8.80 2.61
CA GLY A 45 23.70 -9.57 3.71
C GLY A 45 23.53 -8.94 5.10
N LEU A 46 22.71 -7.89 5.22
CA LEU A 46 22.28 -7.39 6.53
C LEU A 46 21.48 -8.49 7.23
N LYS A 47 22.03 -9.03 8.32
CA LYS A 47 21.42 -10.10 9.11
C LYS A 47 20.96 -9.58 10.46
N GLY A 48 19.83 -10.11 10.92
CA GLY A 48 19.35 -9.84 12.26
C GLY A 48 18.25 -10.80 12.67
N VAL A 49 17.68 -10.55 13.85
CA VAL A 49 16.59 -11.34 14.41
C VAL A 49 15.59 -10.40 15.04
N ILE A 50 14.33 -10.51 14.64
CA ILE A 50 13.19 -9.96 15.40
C ILE A 50 12.93 -10.92 16.55
N LYS A 51 13.15 -10.47 17.78
CA LYS A 51 13.07 -11.33 18.96
C LYS A 51 11.63 -11.66 19.32
N THR A 52 11.43 -12.83 19.88
CA THR A 52 10.13 -13.22 20.46
C THR A 52 9.60 -12.10 21.39
N GLY A 53 8.32 -11.74 21.25
CA GLY A 53 7.68 -10.67 22.01
C GLY A 53 7.93 -9.25 21.47
N THR A 54 8.70 -9.10 20.39
CA THR A 54 8.92 -7.79 19.73
C THR A 54 8.00 -7.61 18.53
N VAL A 55 7.82 -6.36 18.10
CA VAL A 55 6.92 -5.99 16.99
C VAL A 55 7.45 -6.58 15.67
N ALA A 56 6.58 -7.32 14.98
CA ALA A 56 6.86 -7.96 13.69
C ALA A 56 5.79 -7.62 12.62
N SER A 57 4.70 -6.96 13.01
CA SER A 57 3.74 -6.39 12.07
C SER A 57 3.03 -5.18 12.66
N GLN A 58 2.39 -4.40 11.80
CA GLN A 58 1.46 -3.35 12.15
C GLN A 58 0.23 -3.41 11.24
N HIS A 59 -0.92 -3.10 11.81
CA HIS A 59 -2.15 -2.75 11.12
C HIS A 59 -2.55 -1.35 11.58
N HIS A 60 -2.31 -0.38 10.69
CA HIS A 60 -2.56 1.03 10.95
C HIS A 60 -3.78 1.49 10.16
N LEU A 61 -4.79 1.98 10.87
CA LEU A 61 -5.97 2.59 10.30
C LEU A 61 -5.76 4.10 10.19
N TRP A 62 -6.00 4.64 9.01
CA TRP A 62 -6.06 6.08 8.76
C TRP A 62 -7.46 6.44 8.28
N THR A 63 -8.23 7.17 9.08
CA THR A 63 -9.59 7.57 8.74
C THR A 63 -9.64 9.06 8.45
N ALA A 64 -10.10 9.42 7.25
CA ALA A 64 -10.46 10.80 6.92
C ALA A 64 -11.94 11.05 7.25
N TRP A 65 -12.21 12.18 7.88
CA TRP A 65 -13.56 12.59 8.27
C TRP A 65 -14.06 13.72 7.38
N VAL A 66 -15.33 13.63 6.99
CA VAL A 66 -16.04 14.61 6.14
C VAL A 66 -17.46 14.75 6.67
N ASP A 67 -17.96 15.98 6.81
CA ASP A 67 -19.30 16.30 7.30
C ASP A 67 -19.56 15.64 8.69
N GLY A 68 -18.57 15.67 9.58
CA GLY A 68 -18.66 15.12 10.94
C GLY A 68 -18.68 13.58 11.06
N ARG A 69 -18.48 12.83 9.98
CA ARG A 69 -18.49 11.34 9.98
C ARG A 69 -17.25 10.72 9.33
N PRO A 70 -16.87 9.47 9.67
CA PRO A 70 -15.86 8.71 8.92
C PRO A 70 -16.31 8.60 7.45
N PHE A 71 -15.42 8.97 6.53
CA PHE A 71 -15.73 8.97 5.09
C PHE A 71 -14.93 7.91 4.32
N ILE A 72 -13.63 7.83 4.59
CA ILE A 72 -12.74 6.81 4.03
C ILE A 72 -11.76 6.36 5.10
N THR A 73 -11.54 5.04 5.21
CA THR A 73 -10.51 4.45 6.06
C THR A 73 -9.54 3.66 5.21
N LEU A 74 -8.27 4.03 5.27
CA LEU A 74 -7.17 3.25 4.69
C LEU A 74 -6.65 2.29 5.76
N HIS A 75 -6.60 1.01 5.41
CA HIS A 75 -5.99 -0.03 6.20
C HIS A 75 -4.58 -0.27 5.65
N GLU A 76 -3.56 0.12 6.41
CA GLU A 76 -2.16 -0.11 6.10
C GLU A 76 -1.69 -1.32 6.91
N LEU A 77 -1.31 -2.40 6.23
CA LEU A 77 -0.83 -3.60 6.89
C LEU A 77 0.55 -3.96 6.39
N TYR A 78 1.51 -3.91 7.30
CA TYR A 78 2.89 -4.32 7.06
C TYR A 78 3.28 -5.39 8.04
N SER A 79 3.89 -6.46 7.54
CA SER A 79 4.28 -7.62 8.32
C SER A 79 5.55 -8.22 7.71
N PHE A 80 6.37 -8.83 8.56
CA PHE A 80 7.35 -9.80 8.09
C PHE A 80 6.67 -11.01 7.44
N VAL A 81 7.39 -11.72 6.57
CA VAL A 81 6.86 -12.79 5.71
C VAL A 81 6.56 -14.08 6.47
N GLU A 82 7.14 -14.26 7.65
CA GLU A 82 6.88 -15.35 8.58
C GLU A 82 5.56 -15.11 9.34
N HIS A 83 4.45 -14.97 8.62
CA HIS A 83 3.13 -14.64 9.18
C HIS A 83 2.64 -15.65 10.23
N ASP A 84 3.09 -16.90 10.14
CA ASP A 84 2.79 -17.94 11.12
C ASP A 84 3.50 -17.74 12.46
N ALA A 85 4.51 -16.86 12.50
CA ALA A 85 5.28 -16.47 13.67
C ALA A 85 4.78 -15.16 14.30
N ILE A 86 3.63 -14.61 13.90
CA ILE A 86 3.17 -13.28 14.31
C ILE A 86 1.73 -13.35 14.79
N GLU A 87 1.46 -12.74 15.96
CA GLU A 87 0.11 -12.61 16.51
C GLU A 87 -0.21 -11.14 16.86
N PRO A 88 -1.43 -10.65 16.57
CA PRO A 88 -2.53 -11.40 15.98
C PRO A 88 -2.30 -11.69 14.48
N LYS A 89 -2.83 -12.81 14.02
CA LYS A 89 -2.87 -13.11 12.58
C LYS A 89 -3.84 -12.18 11.84
N PRO A 90 -3.47 -11.69 10.64
CA PRO A 90 -4.41 -10.97 9.80
C PRO A 90 -5.59 -11.86 9.42
N ASP A 91 -6.76 -11.25 9.25
CA ASP A 91 -8.01 -11.88 8.81
C ASP A 91 -8.09 -12.09 7.29
N TRP A 92 -7.00 -11.81 6.55
CA TRP A 92 -6.87 -11.94 5.11
C TRP A 92 -5.62 -12.73 4.73
N ASP A 93 -5.65 -13.29 3.51
CA ASP A 93 -4.55 -14.08 2.94
C ASP A 93 -3.28 -13.20 2.83
N PRO A 94 -2.15 -13.59 3.47
CA PRO A 94 -0.96 -12.75 3.57
C PRO A 94 -0.23 -12.64 2.22
N TYR A 95 -0.78 -11.81 1.35
CA TYR A 95 -0.21 -11.52 0.04
C TYR A 95 -0.40 -10.06 -0.31
N TYR A 96 0.58 -9.48 -1.02
CA TYR A 96 0.52 -8.13 -1.55
C TYR A 96 -0.71 -7.94 -2.45
N HIS A 97 -1.74 -7.28 -1.92
CA HIS A 97 -2.90 -6.89 -2.68
C HIS A 97 -3.51 -5.62 -2.13
N TYR A 98 -4.18 -4.86 -3.00
CA TYR A 98 -5.02 -3.75 -2.61
C TYR A 98 -6.47 -4.21 -2.67
N ARG A 99 -7.21 -3.94 -1.61
CA ARG A 99 -8.65 -4.14 -1.54
C ARG A 99 -9.32 -2.78 -1.41
N VAL A 100 -10.19 -2.45 -2.35
CA VAL A 100 -10.98 -1.22 -2.36
C VAL A 100 -12.44 -1.62 -2.23
N VAL A 101 -13.06 -1.21 -1.12
CA VAL A 101 -14.48 -1.41 -0.86
C VAL A 101 -15.15 -0.04 -0.89
N ILE A 102 -16.17 0.09 -1.74
CA ILE A 102 -17.00 1.29 -1.85
C ILE A 102 -18.39 0.90 -1.38
N ASP A 103 -18.75 1.38 -0.19
CA ASP A 103 -20.10 1.26 0.34
C ASP A 103 -21.04 2.21 -0.40
N GLY A 104 -22.15 1.70 -0.92
CA GLY A 104 -23.08 2.48 -1.74
C GLY A 104 -24.21 1.63 -2.32
N ASP A 105 -24.88 2.16 -3.33
CA ASP A 105 -25.94 1.47 -4.07
C ASP A 105 -25.68 1.58 -5.59
N PRO A 106 -25.20 0.50 -6.25
CA PRO A 106 -24.74 -0.74 -5.64
C PRO A 106 -23.38 -0.57 -4.94
N GLY A 107 -23.18 -1.30 -3.85
CA GLY A 107 -21.84 -1.45 -3.26
C GLY A 107 -20.89 -2.14 -4.26
N THR A 108 -19.62 -1.74 -4.25
CA THR A 108 -18.60 -2.27 -5.18
C THR A 108 -17.34 -2.68 -4.43
N GLU A 109 -16.75 -3.80 -4.82
CA GLU A 109 -15.49 -4.30 -4.27
C GLU A 109 -14.51 -4.63 -5.41
N LEU A 110 -13.27 -4.19 -5.25
CA LEU A 110 -12.17 -4.47 -6.16
C LEU A 110 -10.98 -5.04 -5.38
N ILE A 111 -10.44 -6.15 -5.86
CA ILE A 111 -9.22 -6.76 -5.35
C ILE A 111 -8.17 -6.73 -6.46
N LEU A 112 -7.13 -5.93 -6.26
CA LEU A 112 -5.95 -5.86 -7.13
C LEU A 112 -4.83 -6.69 -6.51
N ARG A 113 -4.42 -7.76 -7.19
CA ARG A 113 -3.35 -8.68 -6.76
C ARG A 113 -2.51 -9.13 -7.96
N GLY A 114 -1.28 -9.58 -7.70
CA GLY A 114 -0.47 -10.23 -8.74
C GLY A 114 -1.17 -11.47 -9.33
N SER A 115 -0.87 -11.77 -10.60
CA SER A 115 -1.35 -13.01 -11.23
C SER A 115 -0.85 -14.24 -10.46
N GLN A 116 -1.52 -15.39 -10.58
CA GLN A 116 -1.09 -16.62 -9.92
C GLN A 116 0.39 -16.94 -10.20
N ASP A 117 0.78 -16.88 -11.48
CA ASP A 117 2.16 -17.08 -11.91
C ASP A 117 3.14 -16.10 -11.24
N ALA A 118 2.81 -14.80 -11.20
CA ALA A 118 3.62 -13.83 -10.50
C ALA A 118 3.68 -14.13 -8.99
N ARG A 119 2.61 -14.65 -8.41
CA ARG A 119 2.59 -14.97 -6.98
C ARG A 119 3.47 -16.17 -6.62
N ASP A 120 3.56 -17.13 -7.53
CA ASP A 120 4.32 -18.36 -7.35
C ASP A 120 5.81 -18.18 -7.67
N HIS A 121 6.14 -17.28 -8.59
CA HIS A 121 7.50 -17.17 -9.14
C HIS A 121 8.22 -15.84 -8.86
N ALA A 122 7.52 -14.77 -8.50
CA ALA A 122 8.17 -13.50 -8.20
C ALA A 122 8.83 -13.52 -6.82
N LYS A 123 9.93 -12.76 -6.68
CA LYS A 123 10.54 -12.51 -5.38
C LYS A 123 9.53 -11.85 -4.43
N PRO A 124 9.54 -12.14 -3.12
CA PRO A 124 8.68 -11.46 -2.14
C PRO A 124 8.76 -9.93 -2.29
N GLY A 125 7.61 -9.28 -2.35
CA GLY A 125 7.50 -7.82 -2.49
C GLY A 125 7.68 -7.27 -3.90
N TYR A 126 8.24 -8.04 -4.85
CA TYR A 126 8.54 -7.56 -6.21
C TYR A 126 7.33 -6.94 -6.92
N ILE A 127 6.15 -7.55 -6.80
CA ILE A 127 4.93 -7.06 -7.44
C ILE A 127 4.58 -5.65 -6.94
N GLY A 128 4.62 -5.43 -5.63
CA GLY A 128 4.35 -4.12 -5.03
C GLY A 128 5.39 -3.06 -5.42
N TYR A 129 6.67 -3.44 -5.46
CA TYR A 129 7.74 -2.54 -5.90
C TYR A 129 7.60 -2.16 -7.38
N ALA A 130 7.29 -3.12 -8.24
CA ALA A 130 7.04 -2.87 -9.65
C ALA A 130 5.85 -1.92 -9.84
N TRP A 131 4.75 -2.14 -9.13
CA TRP A 131 3.58 -1.25 -9.15
C TRP A 131 3.89 0.16 -8.66
N THR A 132 4.66 0.28 -7.57
CA THR A 132 5.13 1.57 -7.05
C THR A 132 6.00 2.31 -8.07
N ALA A 133 6.88 1.59 -8.78
CA ALA A 133 7.76 2.19 -9.80
C ALA A 133 7.02 2.53 -11.10
N MET A 134 5.96 1.79 -11.45
CA MET A 134 5.23 2.01 -12.71
C MET A 134 4.57 3.38 -12.79
N GLU A 135 4.02 3.89 -11.69
CA GLU A 135 3.35 5.20 -11.67
C GLU A 135 4.29 6.34 -12.09
N PRO A 136 5.42 6.60 -11.38
CA PRO A 136 6.31 7.70 -11.75
C PRO A 136 6.96 7.51 -13.12
N VAL A 137 7.33 6.27 -13.49
CA VAL A 137 7.92 5.99 -14.81
C VAL A 137 6.96 6.32 -15.94
N ASN A 138 5.69 5.94 -15.81
CA ASN A 138 4.68 6.28 -16.82
C ASN A 138 4.32 7.77 -16.81
N ALA A 139 4.53 8.48 -15.69
CA ALA A 139 4.20 9.91 -15.55
C ALA A 139 5.22 10.84 -16.19
N ILE A 140 6.48 10.39 -16.37
CA ILE A 140 7.58 11.20 -16.95
C ILE A 140 7.14 12.02 -18.17
N PRO A 141 6.50 11.46 -19.20
CA PRO A 141 6.16 12.23 -20.40
C PRO A 141 5.12 13.33 -20.12
N ALA A 142 4.08 13.02 -19.33
CA ALA A 142 3.05 14.00 -18.97
C ALA A 142 3.63 15.16 -18.12
N ILE A 143 4.62 14.85 -17.28
CA ILE A 143 5.35 15.85 -16.51
C ILE A 143 6.26 16.71 -17.40
N CYS A 144 7.05 16.08 -18.28
CA CYS A 144 8.00 16.78 -19.15
C CYS A 144 7.30 17.66 -20.19
N ASP A 145 6.16 17.22 -20.74
CA ASP A 145 5.38 17.96 -21.75
C ASP A 145 4.44 18.99 -21.12
N GLY A 146 4.23 18.94 -19.80
CA GLY A 146 3.32 19.81 -19.07
C GLY A 146 3.90 21.21 -18.80
N PRO A 147 3.04 22.20 -18.52
CA PRO A 147 3.50 23.52 -18.08
C PRO A 147 4.17 23.44 -16.70
N PRO A 148 5.14 24.33 -16.41
CA PRO A 148 5.85 24.35 -15.13
C PRO A 148 4.88 24.58 -13.96
N GLY A 149 5.19 23.96 -12.82
CA GLY A 149 4.42 24.10 -11.58
C GLY A 149 4.37 22.80 -10.80
N PHE A 150 3.77 22.86 -9.61
CA PHE A 150 3.44 21.67 -8.84
C PHE A 150 2.25 20.96 -9.51
N LYS A 151 2.38 19.66 -9.76
CA LYS A 151 1.34 18.82 -10.36
C LYS A 151 0.95 17.72 -9.40
N SER A 152 -0.35 17.47 -9.31
CA SER A 152 -0.97 16.35 -8.61
C SER A 152 -1.48 15.31 -9.61
N HIS A 153 -1.90 14.13 -9.13
CA HIS A 153 -2.54 13.14 -9.99
C HIS A 153 -3.83 13.67 -10.64
N ALA A 154 -4.53 14.61 -10.01
CA ALA A 154 -5.71 15.24 -10.59
C ALA A 154 -5.38 16.10 -11.83
N ASP A 155 -4.18 16.68 -11.89
CA ASP A 155 -3.71 17.46 -13.04
C ASP A 155 -3.26 16.57 -14.21
N LEU A 156 -2.74 15.37 -13.91
CA LEU A 156 -2.20 14.43 -14.91
C LEU A 156 -3.28 13.53 -15.51
N GLY A 157 -4.38 13.31 -14.79
CA GLY A 157 -5.47 12.44 -15.22
C GLY A 157 -5.15 10.95 -15.10
N LEU A 158 -5.84 10.13 -15.90
CA LEU A 158 -5.64 8.68 -15.87
C LEU A 158 -4.30 8.30 -16.48
N MET A 159 -3.45 7.66 -15.68
CA MET A 159 -2.14 7.18 -16.09
C MET A 159 -2.24 6.07 -17.14
N THR A 160 -1.73 6.33 -18.34
CA THR A 160 -1.66 5.33 -19.42
C THR A 160 -0.50 4.38 -19.19
N VAL A 161 -0.74 3.06 -19.27
CA VAL A 161 0.34 2.07 -19.20
C VAL A 161 0.97 1.90 -20.58
N ARG A 162 2.19 2.43 -20.75
CA ARG A 162 2.87 2.42 -22.05
C ARG A 162 3.59 1.09 -22.30
N GLY A 163 3.63 0.65 -23.55
CA GLY A 163 4.43 -0.52 -23.97
C GLY A 163 3.85 -1.90 -23.66
N ILE A 164 2.59 -1.99 -23.20
CA ILE A 164 1.89 -3.27 -22.98
C ILE A 164 1.33 -3.85 -24.28
N VAL A 165 0.72 -3.02 -25.13
CA VAL A 165 0.22 -3.44 -26.45
C VAL A 165 1.30 -3.13 -27.47
N ARG A 166 1.74 -4.15 -28.22
CA ARG A 166 2.72 -4.06 -29.31
C ARG A 166 2.11 -4.52 -30.61
#